data_AF-A0A2X3EFH1-F1
#
_entry.id   AF-A0A2X3EFH1-F1
#
_cell.length_a   1.000
_cell.length_b   1.000
_cell.length_c   1.000
_cell.angle_alpha   90.00
_cell.angle_beta   90.00
_cell.angle_gamma   90.00
#
_symmetry.space_group_name_H-M   'P 1'
#
loop_
_entity.id
_entity.type
_entity.pdbx_description
1 polymer ?
#
loop_
_entity_poly.entity_id
_entity_poly.type
_entity_poly.pdbx_seq_one_letter_code
_entity_poly.pdbx_strand_id
1 'polypeptide(L)'
;MSLIAIVLVFIMAIVVTVFLSHLLPVKVPLPLIQIAAGAALAASGFQVDFDPHIFLLLFIPPLLFLDGWRIPKDAFFRDMSRFYRWR
;
A
#
# COMPACT_ATOMS: atom_id res chain seq x y z
N MET A 1 2.70 -19.33 19.88
CA MET A 1 1.86 -19.68 18.71
C MET A 1 2.75 -20.21 17.62
N SER A 2 2.33 -21.21 16.85
CA SER A 2 3.11 -21.67 15.70
C SER A 2 3.08 -20.60 14.59
N LEU A 3 4.18 -20.42 13.87
CA LEU A 3 4.26 -19.49 12.73
C LEU A 3 3.11 -19.73 11.74
N ILE A 4 2.78 -21.00 11.48
CA ILE A 4 1.69 -21.41 10.59
C ILE A 4 0.34 -20.84 11.05
N ALA A 5 0.05 -20.87 12.36
CA ALA A 5 -1.20 -20.31 12.88
C ALA A 5 -1.26 -18.79 12.69
N ILE A 6 -0.15 -18.09 12.91
CA ILE A 6 -0.06 -16.64 12.68
C ILE A 6 -0.29 -16.32 11.20
N VAL A 7 0.40 -17.01 10.29
CA VAL A 7 0.24 -16.82 8.84
C VAL A 7 -1.20 -17.08 8.41
N LEU A 8 -1.84 -18.13 8.93
CA LEU A 8 -3.24 -18.46 8.62
C LEU A 8 -4.21 -17.35 9.08
N VAL A 9 -4.02 -16.82 10.29
CA VAL A 9 -4.84 -15.71 10.80
C VAL A 9 -4.65 -14.46 9.94
N PHE A 10 -3.41 -14.14 9.55
CA PHE A 10 -3.13 -12.97 8.71
C PHE A 10 -3.73 -13.12 7.30
N ILE A 11 -3.63 -14.29 6.67
CA ILE A 11 -4.26 -14.55 5.38
C ILE A 11 -5.78 -14.43 5.50
N MET A 12 -6.37 -14.99 6.56
CA MET A 12 -7.82 -14.86 6.81
C MET A 12 -8.23 -13.39 6.97
N ALA A 13 -7.46 -12.61 7.73
CA ALA A 13 -7.72 -11.20 7.93
C ALA A 13 -7.66 -10.39 6.63
N ILE A 14 -6.73 -10.71 5.71
CA ILE A 14 -6.66 -10.11 4.37
C ILE A 14 -7.94 -10.42 3.57
N VAL A 15 -8.39 -11.68 3.56
CA VAL A 15 -9.61 -12.07 2.84
C VAL A 15 -10.83 -11.34 3.40
N VAL A 16 -10.98 -11.31 4.74
CA VAL A 16 -12.09 -10.62 5.40
C VAL A 16 -12.07 -9.12 5.09
N THR A 17 -10.91 -8.46 5.14
CA THR A 17 -10.80 -7.02 4.83
C THR A 17 -11.08 -6.69 3.37
N VAL A 18 -10.69 -7.56 2.44
CA VAL A 18 -11.04 -7.43 1.02
C VAL A 18 -12.55 -7.56 0.84
N PHE A 19 -13.20 -8.53 1.48
CA PHE A 19 -14.65 -8.65 1.39
C PHE A 19 -15.36 -7.42 1.98
N LEU A 20 -14.90 -6.95 3.14
CA LEU A 20 -15.46 -5.76 3.79
C LEU A 20 -15.28 -4.48 2.95
N SER A 21 -14.16 -4.35 2.21
CA SER A 21 -13.91 -3.20 1.34
C SER A 21 -14.89 -3.11 0.17
N HIS A 22 -15.44 -4.24 -0.29
CA HIS A 22 -16.46 -4.27 -1.34
C HIS A 22 -17.87 -3.92 -0.82
N LEU A 23 -18.12 -4.11 0.48
CA LEU A 23 -19.40 -3.78 1.12
C LEU A 23 -19.49 -2.31 1.54
N LEU A 24 -18.35 -1.64 1.68
CA LEU A 24 -18.29 -0.24 2.10
C LEU A 24 -18.75 0.71 0.97
N PRO A 25 -19.69 1.64 1.24
CA PRO A 25 -20.15 2.63 0.26
C PRO A 25 -19.10 3.72 -0.02
N VAL A 26 -18.05 3.80 0.81
CA VAL A 26 -16.96 4.77 0.69
C VAL A 26 -15.75 4.08 0.04
N LYS A 27 -15.22 4.68 -1.02
CA LYS A 27 -14.01 4.20 -1.71
C LYS A 27 -12.75 4.49 -0.88
N VAL A 28 -12.55 3.71 0.18
CA VAL A 28 -11.32 3.73 0.96
C VAL A 28 -10.29 2.82 0.29
N PRO A 29 -9.04 3.28 0.05
CA PRO A 29 -7.98 2.42 -0.46
C PRO A 29 -7.81 1.17 0.41
N LEU A 30 -7.81 -0.01 -0.21
CA LEU A 30 -7.55 -1.28 0.46
C LEU A 30 -6.31 -1.25 1.37
N PRO A 31 -5.18 -0.59 1.00
CA PRO A 31 -4.01 -0.50 1.87
C PRO A 31 -4.29 0.12 3.24
N LEU A 32 -5.17 1.13 3.33
CA LEU A 32 -5.52 1.76 4.61
C LEU A 32 -6.31 0.81 5.51
N ILE A 33 -7.24 0.05 4.93
CA ILE A 33 -8.04 -0.95 5.64
C ILE A 33 -7.13 -2.07 6.18
N GLN A 34 -6.16 -2.51 5.38
CA GLN A 34 -5.20 -3.54 5.77
C GLN A 34 -4.28 -3.10 6.91
N ILE A 35 -3.79 -1.86 6.88
CA ILE A 35 -2.98 -1.29 7.98
C ILE A 35 -3.81 -1.25 9.27
N ALA A 36 -5.07 -0.79 9.21
CA ALA A 36 -5.95 -0.74 10.37
C ALA A 36 -6.24 -2.13 10.95
N ALA A 37 -6.54 -3.12 10.09
CA ALA A 37 -6.78 -4.50 10.53
C ALA A 37 -5.51 -5.14 11.12
N GLY A 38 -4.34 -4.92 10.51
CA GLY A 38 -3.05 -5.36 11.04
C GLY A 38 -2.74 -4.74 12.41
N ALA A 39 -2.99 -3.44 12.57
CA ALA A 39 -2.81 -2.76 13.86
C ALA A 39 -3.77 -3.30 14.94
N ALA A 40 -5.02 -3.59 14.59
CA ALA A 40 -5.97 -4.22 15.50
C ALA A 40 -5.52 -5.63 15.93
N LEU A 41 -5.00 -6.44 15.00
CA LEU A 41 -4.45 -7.76 15.30
C LEU A 41 -3.21 -7.67 16.19
N ALA A 42 -2.30 -6.74 15.91
CA ALA A 42 -1.11 -6.50 16.74
C ALA A 42 -1.49 -6.11 18.17
N ALA A 43 -2.52 -5.26 18.35
CA ALA A 43 -3.03 -4.88 19.66
C ALA A 43 -3.64 -6.07 20.44
N SER A 44 -4.19 -7.06 19.73
CA SER A 44 -4.71 -8.31 20.33
C SER A 44 -3.63 -9.36 20.65
N GLY A 45 -2.34 -9.05 20.46
CA GLY A 45 -1.21 -9.91 20.82
C GLY A 45 -0.61 -10.70 19.65
N PHE A 46 -1.07 -10.49 18.42
CA PHE A 46 -0.44 -11.04 17.21
C PHE A 46 0.69 -10.13 16.73
N GLN A 47 1.76 -10.06 17.51
CA GLN A 47 2.95 -9.31 17.15
C GLN A 47 3.81 -10.10 16.17
N VAL A 48 4.17 -9.47 15.05
CA VAL A 48 5.10 -9.98 14.06
C VAL A 48 6.15 -8.91 13.87
N ASP A 49 7.42 -9.27 14.05
CA ASP A 49 8.53 -8.37 13.74
C ASP A 49 8.51 -8.04 12.25
N PHE A 50 8.39 -6.76 11.95
CA PHE A 50 8.26 -6.26 10.59
C PHE A 50 9.45 -5.38 10.26
N ASP A 51 10.26 -5.79 9.30
CA ASP A 51 11.39 -4.99 8.84
C ASP A 51 10.90 -3.90 7.87
N PRO A 52 10.97 -2.61 8.24
CA PRO A 52 10.51 -1.53 7.40
C PRO A 52 11.27 -1.44 6.07
N HIS A 53 12.54 -1.87 6.03
CA HIS A 53 13.34 -1.83 4.80
C HIS A 53 12.82 -2.81 3.76
N ILE A 54 12.47 -4.04 4.17
CA ILE A 54 11.91 -5.06 3.27
C ILE A 54 10.54 -4.62 2.74
N PHE A 55 9.69 -4.06 3.61
CA PHE A 55 8.40 -3.52 3.19
C PHE A 55 8.56 -2.38 2.17
N LEU A 56 9.39 -1.38 2.48
CA LEU A 56 9.62 -0.27 1.57
C LEU A 56 10.20 -0.75 0.24
N LEU A 57 11.14 -1.71 0.26
CA LEU A 57 11.68 -2.30 -0.97
C LEU A 57 10.63 -3.07 -1.80
N LEU A 58 9.64 -3.69 -1.15
CA LEU A 58 8.57 -4.42 -1.85
C LEU A 58 7.48 -3.48 -2.38
N PHE A 59 7.16 -2.40 -1.66
CA PHE A 59 6.05 -1.50 -1.99
C PHE A 59 6.47 -0.24 -2.76
N ILE A 60 7.58 0.41 -2.40
CA ILE A 60 8.02 1.68 -3.02
C ILE A 60 8.30 1.51 -4.52
N PRO A 61 9.08 0.52 -5.00
CA PRO A 61 9.38 0.42 -6.42
C PRO A 61 8.12 0.18 -7.27
N PRO A 62 7.23 -0.80 -6.97
CA PRO A 62 6.01 -0.99 -7.74
C PRO A 62 5.08 0.24 -7.72
N LEU A 63 4.93 0.91 -6.57
CA LEU A 63 4.13 2.13 -6.46
C LEU A 63 4.74 3.26 -7.29
N LEU A 64 6.06 3.44 -7.24
CA LEU A 64 6.77 4.46 -8.02
C LEU A 64 6.68 4.22 -9.53
N PHE A 65 6.70 2.96 -9.97
CA PHE A 65 6.46 2.62 -11.38
C PHE A 65 5.02 2.92 -11.81
N LEU A 66 4.04 2.60 -10.96
CA LEU A 66 2.62 2.87 -11.21
C LEU A 66 2.33 4.39 -11.27
N ASP A 67 2.94 5.15 -10.36
CA ASP A 67 2.86 6.60 -10.32
C ASP A 67 3.61 7.23 -11.50
N GLY A 68 4.80 6.73 -11.82
CA GLY A 68 5.59 7.16 -12.97
C GLY A 68 4.91 6.91 -14.31
N TRP A 69 4.08 5.87 -14.41
CA TRP A 69 3.25 5.61 -15.59
C TRP A 69 2.04 6.55 -15.69
N ARG A 70 1.46 6.94 -14.55
CA ARG A 70 0.32 7.88 -14.49
C ARG A 70 0.70 9.33 -14.82
N ILE A 71 1.98 9.70 -14.74
CA ILE A 71 2.45 11.03 -15.14
C ILE A 71 2.47 11.11 -16.68
N PRO A 72 1.60 11.94 -17.31
CA PRO A 72 1.61 12.11 -18.74
C PRO A 72 2.91 12.82 -19.16
N LYS A 73 3.80 12.09 -19.84
CA LYS A 73 5.11 12.57 -20.31
C LYS A 73 4.98 13.89 -21.10
N ASP A 74 3.88 14.05 -21.83
CA ASP A 74 3.59 15.23 -22.65
C ASP A 74 3.38 16.52 -21.84
N ALA A 75 2.88 16.43 -20.60
CA ALA A 75 2.79 17.59 -19.72
C ALA A 75 4.17 17.98 -19.16
N PHE A 76 5.01 16.99 -18.88
CA PHE A 76 6.36 17.19 -18.37
C PHE A 76 7.26 17.92 -19.39
N PHE A 77 7.18 17.55 -20.68
CA PHE A 77 7.96 18.23 -21.73
C PHE A 77 7.50 19.67 -22.02
N ARG A 78 6.20 19.98 -21.88
CA ARG A 78 5.69 21.35 -22.07
C ARG A 78 6.19 22.31 -20.99
N ASP A 79 6.23 21.89 -19.73
CA ASP A 79 6.76 22.74 -18.65
C ASP A 79 8.29 22.87 -18.68
N MET A 80 9.02 21.86 -19.15
CA MET A 80 10.47 21.97 -19.41
C MET A 80 10.79 23.09 -20.42
N SER A 81 9.96 23.25 -21.44
CA SER A 81 10.08 24.32 -22.46
C SER A 81 9.76 25.73 -21.94
N ARG A 82 9.06 25.83 -20.80
CA ARG A 82 8.84 27.09 -20.07
C ARG A 82 10.03 27.47 -19.21
N PHE A 83 10.66 26.50 -18.55
CA PHE A 83 11.85 26.75 -17.73
C PHE A 83 13.03 27.25 -18.58
N TYR A 84 13.23 26.70 -19.77
CA TYR A 84 14.30 27.14 -20.68
C TYR A 84 14.09 28.54 -21.28
N ARG A 85 12.88 29.09 -21.17
CA ARG A 85 12.51 30.41 -21.71
C ARG A 85 12.79 31.57 -20.74
N TRP A 86 13.08 31.25 -19.47
CA TRP A 86 13.41 32.21 -18.42
C TRP A 86 14.92 32.32 -18.15
N ARG A 87 15.75 31.78 -19.05
CA ARG A 87 17.20 31.91 -19.03
C ARG A 87 17.72 32.55 -20.30
#